data_AF-G7Q5E5-F1
#
_entry.id   AF-G7Q5E5-F1
#
_cell.length_a   1.000
_cell.length_b   1.000
_cell.length_c   1.000
_cell.angle_alpha   90.00
_cell.angle_beta   90.00
_cell.angle_gamma   90.00
#
_symmetry.space_group_name_H-M   'P 1'
#
loop_
_entity.id
_entity.type
_entity.pdbx_description
1 polymer ?
#
loop_
_entity_poly.entity_id
_entity_poly.type
_entity_poly.pdbx_seq_one_letter_code
_entity_poly.pdbx_strand_id
1 'polypeptide(L)' 'MDLGDDQLLELKDAIVNAFRPVENLFHICSHLSVDEGGETARLCSEIGLELARSFRVKLDAALERLTAETRRS' A
#
# COMPACT_ATOMS: atom_id res chain seq x y z
N MET A 1 -1.77 -25.03 2.20
CA MET A 1 -0.42 -24.74 1.68
C MET A 1 0.18 -23.81 2.71
N ASP A 2 1.06 -24.33 3.57
CA ASP A 2 1.67 -23.55 4.64
C ASP A 2 2.75 -22.66 4.02
N LEU A 3 2.60 -21.34 4.15
CA LEU A 3 3.57 -20.37 3.63
C LEU A 3 4.65 -20.22 4.72
N GLY A 4 5.85 -20.72 4.45
CA GLY A 4 6.99 -20.47 5.35
C GLY A 4 7.27 -18.97 5.50
N ASP A 5 7.93 -18.57 6.60
CA ASP A 5 8.23 -17.16 6.92
C ASP A 5 8.88 -16.41 5.73
N ASP A 6 9.75 -17.08 4.95
CA ASP A 6 10.38 -16.53 3.74
C ASP A 6 9.36 -16.25 2.61
N GLN A 7 8.37 -17.13 2.42
CA GLN A 7 7.33 -16.97 1.40
C GLN A 7 6.36 -15.84 1.75
N LEU A 8 6.10 -15.63 3.05
CA LEU A 8 5.31 -14.48 3.52
C LEU A 8 6.05 -13.16 3.30
N LEU A 9 7.37 -13.15 3.48
CA LEU A 9 8.21 -11.98 3.18
C LEU A 9 8.22 -11.68 1.68
N GLU A 10 8.44 -12.69 0.83
CA GLU A 10 8.39 -12.55 -0.63
C GLU A 10 7.02 -12.04 -1.10
N LEU A 11 5.93 -12.57 -0.54
CA LEU A 11 4.57 -12.12 -0.83
C LEU A 11 4.37 -10.65 -0.44
N LYS A 12 4.84 -10.25 0.74
CA LYS A 12 4.80 -8.85 1.18
C LYS A 12 5.51 -7.94 0.19
N ASP A 13 6.73 -8.29 -0.19
CA ASP A 13 7.55 -7.51 -1.11
C ASP A 13 6.89 -7.43 -2.50
N ALA A 14 6.33 -8.53 -2.99
CA ALA A 14 5.59 -8.54 -4.26
C ALA A 14 4.39 -7.59 -4.23
N ILE A 15 3.59 -7.62 -3.16
CA ILE A 15 2.43 -6.73 -2.98
C ILE A 15 2.88 -5.26 -2.89
N VAL A 16 3.89 -4.96 -2.08
CA VAL A 16 4.41 -3.60 -1.91
C VAL A 16 4.95 -3.05 -3.23
N ASN A 17 5.70 -3.86 -3.97
CA ASN A 17 6.25 -3.47 -5.27
C ASN A 17 5.16 -3.23 -6.32
N ALA A 18 4.09 -4.04 -6.32
CA ALA A 18 2.95 -3.84 -7.20
C ALA A 18 2.14 -2.58 -6.85
N PHE A 19 2.08 -2.22 -5.57
CA PHE A 19 1.30 -1.07 -5.09
C PHE A 19 2.07 0.27 -5.20
N ARG A 20 3.40 0.24 -5.14
CA ARG A 20 4.27 1.43 -5.20
C ARG A 20 4.00 2.37 -6.40
N PRO A 21 3.75 1.89 -7.64
CA PRO A 21 3.39 2.77 -8.75
C PRO A 21 2.09 3.57 -8.51
N VAL A 22 1.11 2.98 -7.82
CA VAL A 22 -0.16 3.64 -7.49
C VAL A 22 0.06 4.76 -6.47
N GLU A 23 0.87 4.52 -5.45
CA GLU A 23 1.23 5.58 -4.49
C GLU A 23 2.04 6.70 -5.13
N ASN A 24 2.96 6.37 -6.03
CA ASN A 24 3.71 7.36 -6.80
C ASN A 24 2.78 8.22 -7.68
N LEU A 25 1.71 7.65 -8.23
CA LEU A 25 0.70 8.40 -8.98
C LEU A 25 0.05 9.47 -8.10
N PHE A 26 -0.34 9.12 -6.87
CA PHE A 26 -0.92 10.10 -5.94
C PHE A 26 0.08 11.19 -5.55
N HIS A 27 1.36 10.84 -5.35
CA HIS A 27 2.41 11.84 -5.16
C HIS A 27 2.55 12.77 -6.37
N ILE A 28 2.48 12.28 -7.61
CA ILE A 28 2.52 13.14 -8.80
C ILE A 28 1.32 14.09 -8.79
N CYS A 29 0.12 13.59 -8.49
CA CYS A 29 -1.09 14.40 -8.39
C CYS A 29 -0.99 15.50 -7.31
N SER A 30 -0.17 15.29 -6.25
CA SER A 30 0.05 16.28 -5.20
C SER A 30 0.84 17.50 -5.65
N HIS A 31 1.55 17.41 -6.78
CA HIS A 31 2.42 18.48 -7.30
C HIS A 31 1.78 19.22 -8.49
N LEU A 32 0.58 18.81 -8.93
CA LEU A 32 -0.13 19.51 -10.00
C LEU A 32 -0.60 20.89 -9.50
N SER A 33 -0.26 21.93 -10.26
CA SER A 33 -0.54 23.33 -9.93
C SER A 33 -2.03 23.61 -9.79
N VAL A 34 -2.39 24.52 -8.88
CA VAL A 34 -3.78 24.84 -8.50
C VAL A 34 -4.57 25.58 -9.60
N ASP A 35 -3.90 26.03 -10.67
CA ASP A 35 -4.54 26.76 -11.76
C ASP A 35 -5.45 25.82 -12.57
N GLU A 36 -6.73 26.21 -12.67
CA GLU A 36 -7.89 25.55 -13.30
C GLU A 36 -7.77 24.03 -13.56
N GLY A 37 -8.30 23.23 -12.62
CA GLY A 37 -8.36 21.76 -12.71
C GLY A 37 -7.42 21.02 -11.75
N GLY A 38 -6.47 21.73 -11.14
CA GLY A 38 -5.53 21.17 -10.14
C GLY A 38 -6.15 20.79 -8.80
N GLU A 39 -7.28 21.40 -8.42
CA GLU A 39 -7.94 21.11 -7.13
C GLU A 39 -8.43 19.65 -7.05
N THR A 40 -9.04 19.14 -8.12
CA THR A 40 -9.47 17.73 -8.18
C THR A 40 -8.28 16.78 -8.09
N ALA A 41 -7.18 17.09 -8.79
CA ALA A 41 -5.96 16.29 -8.73
C ALA A 41 -5.36 16.27 -7.31
N ARG A 42 -5.34 17.41 -6.63
CA ARG A 42 -4.88 17.52 -5.24
C ARG A 42 -5.75 16.72 -4.28
N LEU A 43 -7.08 16.81 -4.40
CA LEU A 43 -8.01 16.01 -3.59
C LEU A 43 -7.83 14.50 -3.84
N CYS A 44 -7.70 14.09 -5.10
CA CYS A 44 -7.40 12.69 -5.45
C CYS A 44 -6.06 12.23 -4.86
N SER A 45 -5.05 13.10 -4.84
CA SER A 45 -3.78 12.84 -4.17
C SER A 45 -3.97 12.64 -2.67
N GLU A 46 -4.63 13.57 -1.97
CA GLU A 46 -4.83 13.51 -0.52
C GLU A 46 -5.56 12.20 -0.11
N ILE A 47 -6.66 11.88 -0.80
CA ILE A 47 -7.42 10.64 -0.57
C ILE A 47 -6.56 9.42 -0.89
N GLY A 48 -5.88 9.42 -2.03
CA GLY A 48 -5.08 8.29 -2.50
C GLY A 48 -3.90 7.97 -1.58
N LEU A 49 -3.21 9.01 -1.08
CA LEU A 49 -2.11 8.85 -0.12
C LEU A 49 -2.61 8.30 1.23
N GLU A 50 -3.78 8.72 1.70
CA GLU A 50 -4.36 8.18 2.92
C GLU A 50 -4.79 6.71 2.75
N LEU A 51 -5.38 6.36 1.60
CA LEU A 51 -5.69 4.97 1.28
C LEU A 51 -4.43 4.10 1.18
N ALA A 52 -3.35 4.62 0.58
CA ALA A 52 -2.06 3.94 0.51
C ALA A 52 -1.47 3.67 1.89
N ARG A 53 -1.51 4.68 2.79
CA ARG A 53 -1.11 4.53 4.19
C ARG A 53 -1.95 3.48 4.91
N SER A 54 -3.27 3.56 4.78
CA SER A 54 -4.21 2.61 5.39
C SER A 54 -3.97 1.18 4.91
N PHE A 55 -3.73 1.00 3.60
CA PHE A 55 -3.44 -0.30 3.01
C PHE A 55 -2.18 -0.94 3.59
N ARG A 56 -1.07 -0.19 3.69
CA ARG A 56 0.18 -0.70 4.27
C ARG A 56 0.00 -1.20 5.70
N VAL A 57 -0.65 -0.41 6.55
CA VAL A 57 -0.92 -0.79 7.95
C VAL A 57 -1.77 -2.06 8.03
N LYS A 58 -2.80 -2.17 7.19
CA LYS A 58 -3.67 -3.36 7.15
C LYS A 58 -2.96 -4.59 6.61
N LEU A 59 -2.07 -4.42 5.62
CA LEU A 59 -1.26 -5.49 5.06
C LEU A 59 -0.28 -6.04 6.11
N ASP A 60 0.43 -5.15 6.81
CA ASP A 60 1.36 -5.54 7.88
C ASP A 60 0.63 -6.33 8.96
N ALA A 61 -0.52 -5.84 9.44
CA ALA A 61 -1.34 -6.54 10.43
C ALA A 61 -1.88 -7.90 9.93
N ALA A 62 -2.18 -8.02 8.63
CA ALA A 62 -2.62 -9.29 8.05
C ALA A 62 -1.48 -10.31 8.00
N LEU A 63 -0.28 -9.88 7.63
CA LEU A 63 0.90 -10.74 7.56
C LEU A 63 1.34 -11.19 8.96
N GLU A 64 1.32 -10.31 9.95
CA GLU A 64 1.60 -10.68 11.35
C GLU A 64 0.66 -11.77 11.85
N ARG A 65 -0.63 -11.70 11.50
CA ARG A 65 -1.61 -12.74 11.83
C ARG A 65 -1.30 -14.06 11.13
N LEU A 66 -0.98 -14.02 9.83
CA LEU A 66 -0.63 -15.22 9.07
C LEU A 66 0.61 -15.91 9.63
N THR A 67 1.65 -15.16 9.96
CA THR A 67 2.85 -15.69 10.63
C THR A 67 2.52 -16.32 11.98
N ALA A 68 1.65 -15.68 12.77
CA ALA A 68 1.22 -16.20 14.07
C ALA A 68 0.38 -17.49 13.96
N GLU A 69 -0.43 -17.63 12.91
CA GLU A 69 -1.22 -18.83 12.62
C GLU A 69 -0.34 -19.98 12.15
N THR A 70 0.59 -19.73 11.22
CA THR A 70 1.58 -20.73 10.75
C THR A 70 2.42 -21.28 11.90
N ARG A 71 2.83 -20.44 12.87
CA ARG A 71 3.60 -20.90 14.05
C ARG A 71 2.82 -21.74 15.06
N ARG A 72 1.48 -21.77 14.96
CA ARG A 72 0.59 -22.54 15.85
C ARG A 72 0.10 -23.85 15.25
N SER A 73 0.27 -24.03 13.93
CA SER A 73 -0.10 -25.25 13.20
C SER A 73 1.03 -26.26 13.17
#